data_AF-A3FA91-F1
#
_entry.id   AF-A3FA91-F1
#
_cell.length_a   1.000
_cell.length_b   1.000
_cell.length_c   1.000
_cell.angle_alpha   90.00
_cell.angle_beta   90.00
_cell.angle_gamma   90.00
#
_symmetry.space_group_name_H-M   'P 1'
#
loop_
_entity.id
_entity.type
_entity.pdbx_description
1 polymer ?
#
loop_
_entity_poly.entity_id
_entity_poly.type
_entity_poly.pdbx_seq_one_letter_code
_entity_poly.pdbx_strand_id
1 'polypeptide(L)'
;ANIMGIEACRSALPNVPMAAVFDTAFHQTMPRQAYLYGLPYEYYEKYKIRRYGFHGTSHRYVTARAAQLLGKPIEQLKLISCHMGNGSSFTAVDGGKSIDTTMGLTPLEGLIMGTRSGDVDPTVVEMLMTQTGMSVADAMSVLNKKSGLLGLSAGLSSDWRDIKTNAQSGDAAAKRAAEVFAYRAKKYIGGYIAAMNGCDAIL
;
A
#
# COMPACT_ATOMS: atom_id res chain seq x y z
N ALA A 1 -7.83 7.14 16.86
CA ALA A 1 -7.39 5.81 17.33
C ALA A 1 -6.03 5.86 18.02
N ASN A 2 -4.93 6.14 17.30
CA ASN A 2 -3.57 6.04 17.87
C ASN A 2 -3.32 6.95 19.09
N ILE A 3 -3.73 8.23 19.02
CA ILE A 3 -3.55 9.19 20.14
C ILE A 3 -4.32 8.73 21.39
N MET A 4 -5.57 8.29 21.23
CA MET A 4 -6.36 7.77 22.35
C MET A 4 -5.68 6.55 23.01
N GLY A 5 -5.07 5.67 22.20
CA GLY A 5 -4.28 4.55 22.73
C GLY A 5 -3.05 5.01 23.51
N ILE A 6 -2.34 6.03 23.03
CA ILE A 6 -1.21 6.65 23.73
C ILE A 6 -1.66 7.25 25.07
N GLU A 7 -2.75 8.01 25.08
CA GLU A 7 -3.29 8.65 26.29
C GLU A 7 -3.74 7.61 27.32
N ALA A 8 -4.40 6.54 26.88
CA ALA A 8 -4.79 5.42 27.74
C ALA A 8 -3.56 4.71 28.35
N CYS A 9 -2.55 4.37 27.54
CA CYS A 9 -1.32 3.74 28.02
C CYS A 9 -0.58 4.65 29.01
N ARG A 10 -0.51 5.95 28.74
CA ARG A 10 0.15 6.93 29.62
C ARG A 10 -0.56 7.04 30.97
N SER A 11 -1.89 6.90 30.97
CA SER A 11 -2.70 6.93 32.19
C SER A 11 -2.54 5.66 33.02
N ALA A 12 -2.46 4.50 32.36
CA ALA A 12 -2.31 3.20 33.02
C ALA A 12 -0.87 2.89 33.48
N LEU A 13 0.13 3.40 32.76
CA LEU A 13 1.56 3.09 32.96
C LEU A 13 2.41 4.38 33.00
N PRO A 14 2.21 5.27 33.99
CA PRO A 14 2.78 6.64 33.97
C PRO A 14 4.31 6.70 34.01
N ASN A 15 4.96 5.65 34.52
CA ASN A 15 6.42 5.60 34.70
C ASN A 15 7.14 4.74 33.66
N VAL A 16 6.42 4.13 32.71
CA VAL A 16 7.00 3.26 31.69
C VAL A 16 7.38 4.11 30.47
N PRO A 17 8.63 4.05 29.98
CA PRO A 17 9.01 4.73 28.74
C PRO A 17 8.16 4.26 27.56
N MET A 18 7.67 5.22 26.77
CA MET A 18 6.87 4.95 25.59
C MET A 18 7.64 5.29 24.32
N ALA A 19 7.46 4.48 23.27
CA ALA A 19 8.02 4.72 21.94
C ALA A 19 6.92 4.81 20.89
N ALA A 20 7.11 5.69 19.91
CA ALA A 20 6.29 5.76 18.72
C ALA A 20 7.05 5.14 17.54
N VAL A 21 6.44 4.13 16.91
CA VAL A 21 6.99 3.48 15.71
C VAL A 21 6.09 3.83 14.54
N PHE A 22 6.64 4.52 13.56
CA PHE A 22 5.87 5.05 12.44
C PHE A 22 5.96 4.12 11.23
N ASP A 23 4.81 3.79 10.65
CA ASP A 23 4.71 3.02 9.40
C ASP A 23 5.43 3.69 8.23
N THR A 24 5.59 5.01 8.27
CA THR A 24 6.22 5.82 7.22
C THR A 24 7.75 5.90 7.33
N ALA A 25 8.33 5.48 8.46
CA ALA A 25 9.74 5.73 8.77
C ALA A 25 10.70 5.04 7.80
N PHE A 26 10.41 3.79 7.43
CA PHE A 26 11.26 3.01 6.51
C PHE A 26 11.33 3.64 5.11
N HIS A 27 10.28 4.33 4.70
CA HIS A 27 10.14 4.93 3.37
C HIS A 27 10.80 6.31 3.25
N GLN A 28 11.35 6.86 4.33
CA GLN A 28 12.04 8.16 4.28
C GLN A 28 13.34 8.14 3.49
N THR A 29 13.83 6.96 3.11
CA THR A 29 14.98 6.79 2.19
C THR A 29 14.60 6.94 0.72
N MET A 30 13.31 7.07 0.38
CA MET A 30 12.88 7.23 -1.01
C MET A 30 13.55 8.46 -1.64
N PRO A 31 14.13 8.33 -2.85
CA PRO A 31 14.69 9.47 -3.57
C PRO A 31 13.57 10.37 -4.10
N ARG A 32 13.93 11.63 -4.43
CA ARG A 32 12.98 12.67 -4.84
C ARG A 32 12.07 12.26 -5.99
N GLN A 33 12.62 11.59 -6.99
CA GLN A 33 11.85 11.11 -8.15
C GLN A 33 10.79 10.06 -7.81
N ALA A 34 10.90 9.35 -6.68
CA ALA A 34 9.94 8.33 -6.28
C ALA A 34 8.80 8.89 -5.41
N TYR A 35 9.06 9.99 -4.67
CA TYR A 35 8.07 10.54 -3.74
C TYR A 35 7.33 11.78 -4.22
N LEU A 36 7.83 12.50 -5.20
CA LEU A 36 7.12 13.65 -5.75
C LEU A 36 6.00 13.19 -6.67
N TYR A 37 4.81 13.76 -6.49
CA TYR A 37 3.76 13.69 -7.49
C TYR A 37 3.99 14.72 -8.59
N GLY A 38 3.47 14.47 -9.78
CA GLY A 38 3.45 15.42 -10.91
C GLY A 38 2.47 16.58 -10.72
N LEU A 39 2.49 17.20 -9.54
CA LEU A 39 1.69 18.37 -9.17
C LEU A 39 2.57 19.62 -9.16
N PRO A 40 1.99 20.85 -9.20
CA PRO A 40 2.74 22.07 -8.95
C PRO A 40 3.61 21.97 -7.70
N TYR A 41 4.89 22.32 -7.82
CA TYR A 41 5.89 22.05 -6.79
C TYR A 41 5.58 22.72 -5.45
N GLU A 42 4.88 23.85 -5.47
CA GLU A 42 4.42 24.58 -4.28
C GLU A 42 3.60 23.71 -3.31
N TYR A 43 2.88 22.70 -3.81
CA TYR A 43 2.10 21.79 -2.96
C TYR A 43 2.98 20.89 -2.11
N TYR A 44 4.13 20.47 -2.65
CA TYR A 44 5.16 19.81 -1.87
C TYR A 44 5.83 20.79 -0.91
N GLU A 45 6.22 21.97 -1.37
CA GLU A 45 6.96 22.92 -0.53
C GLU A 45 6.16 23.38 0.69
N LYS A 46 4.91 23.80 0.47
CA LYS A 46 4.04 24.39 1.49
C LYS A 46 3.32 23.34 2.34
N TYR A 47 2.80 22.28 1.71
CA TYR A 47 1.91 21.32 2.39
C TYR A 47 2.54 19.92 2.54
N LYS A 48 3.75 19.70 2.02
CA LYS A 48 4.41 18.39 2.03
C LYS A 48 3.53 17.29 1.41
N ILE A 49 2.80 17.63 0.36
CA ILE A 49 2.08 16.65 -0.46
C ILE A 49 3.11 15.85 -1.25
N ARG A 50 3.28 14.59 -0.85
CA ARG A 50 4.23 13.63 -1.40
C ARG A 50 3.78 12.22 -1.07
N ARG A 51 4.42 11.23 -1.68
CA ARG A 51 4.39 9.85 -1.22
C ARG A 51 5.08 9.74 0.15
N TYR A 52 4.37 9.14 1.11
CA TYR A 52 4.93 8.75 2.40
C TYR A 52 5.15 7.24 2.49
N GLY A 53 4.21 6.44 1.97
CA GLY A 53 4.26 4.98 2.10
C GLY A 53 3.90 4.47 3.49
N PHE A 54 3.40 3.24 3.59
CA PHE A 54 2.98 2.60 4.84
C PHE A 54 3.37 1.13 4.85
N HIS A 55 3.11 0.43 5.96
CA HIS A 55 3.64 -0.90 6.24
C HIS A 55 5.18 -0.95 6.30
N GLY A 56 5.84 0.19 6.56
CA GLY A 56 7.29 0.28 6.58
C GLY A 56 7.95 -0.59 7.64
N THR A 57 7.28 -0.82 8.79
CA THR A 57 7.75 -1.76 9.82
C THR A 57 7.81 -3.21 9.29
N SER A 58 6.77 -3.64 8.57
CA SER A 58 6.71 -4.95 7.94
C SER A 58 7.77 -5.08 6.84
N HIS A 59 7.83 -4.12 5.91
CA HIS A 59 8.81 -4.11 4.83
C HIS A 59 10.26 -4.10 5.34
N ARG A 60 10.56 -3.30 6.37
CA ARG A 60 11.88 -3.28 7.03
C ARG A 60 12.24 -4.64 7.63
N TYR A 61 11.28 -5.27 8.31
CA TYR A 61 11.52 -6.56 8.96
C TYR A 61 11.76 -7.68 7.94
N VAL A 62 10.88 -7.83 6.96
CA VAL A 62 10.94 -8.97 6.02
C VAL A 62 12.14 -8.88 5.09
N THR A 63 12.58 -7.68 4.72
CA THR A 63 13.79 -7.49 3.89
C THR A 63 15.06 -7.82 4.66
N ALA A 64 15.16 -7.41 5.93
CA ALA A 64 16.25 -7.81 6.81
C ALA A 64 16.27 -9.33 7.04
N ARG A 65 15.10 -9.95 7.22
CA ARG A 65 14.99 -11.41 7.36
C ARG A 65 15.37 -12.14 6.08
N ALA A 66 14.98 -11.62 4.92
CA ALA A 66 15.34 -12.21 3.63
C ALA A 66 16.85 -12.19 3.39
N ALA A 67 17.55 -11.10 3.74
CA ALA A 67 19.01 -11.03 3.64
C ALA A 67 19.69 -12.16 4.45
N GLN A 68 19.22 -12.41 5.67
CA GLN A 68 19.71 -13.52 6.50
C GLN A 68 19.45 -14.89 5.86
N LEU A 69 18.25 -15.10 5.31
CA LEU A 69 17.88 -16.37 4.66
C LEU A 69 18.66 -16.63 3.36
N LEU A 70 19.00 -15.57 2.63
CA LEU A 70 19.80 -15.64 1.41
C LEU A 70 21.31 -15.74 1.69
N GLY A 71 21.74 -15.58 2.95
CA GLY A 71 23.15 -15.60 3.33
C GLY A 71 23.96 -14.47 2.69
N LYS A 72 23.32 -13.33 2.38
CA LYS A 72 23.96 -12.18 1.72
C LYS A 72 23.77 -10.90 2.55
N PRO A 73 24.75 -9.98 2.58
CA PRO A 73 24.57 -8.64 3.15
C PRO A 73 23.42 -7.91 2.46
N ILE A 74 22.59 -7.20 3.23
CA ILE A 74 21.41 -6.49 2.69
C ILE A 74 21.80 -5.39 1.70
N GLU A 75 23.00 -4.84 1.83
CA GLU A 75 23.59 -3.82 0.97
C GLU A 75 23.85 -4.31 -0.47
N GLN A 76 23.87 -5.63 -0.68
CA GLN A 76 24.10 -6.27 -1.98
C GLN A 76 22.82 -6.81 -2.61
N LEU A 77 21.65 -6.51 -2.04
CA LEU A 77 20.37 -7.10 -2.46
C LEU A 77 19.41 -6.04 -2.99
N LYS A 78 18.75 -6.40 -4.10
CA LYS A 78 17.56 -5.74 -4.65
C LYS A 78 16.36 -6.63 -4.39
N LEU A 79 15.46 -6.18 -3.54
CA LEU A 79 14.32 -6.95 -3.06
C LEU A 79 13.02 -6.23 -3.38
N ILE A 80 12.01 -6.97 -3.77
CA ILE A 80 10.63 -6.48 -3.79
C ILE A 80 9.90 -7.14 -2.63
N SER A 81 9.45 -6.34 -1.67
CA SER A 81 8.68 -6.83 -0.54
C SER A 81 7.18 -6.64 -0.79
N CYS A 82 6.43 -7.74 -0.78
CA CYS A 82 4.99 -7.77 -1.03
C CYS A 82 4.20 -7.95 0.26
N HIS A 83 3.82 -6.85 0.93
CA HIS A 83 2.92 -6.92 2.08
C HIS A 83 1.48 -7.10 1.58
N MET A 84 0.92 -8.30 1.76
CA MET A 84 -0.41 -8.67 1.26
C MET A 84 -1.35 -9.03 2.41
N GLY A 85 -2.14 -8.04 2.82
CA GLY A 85 -3.24 -8.19 3.78
C GLY A 85 -4.50 -7.47 3.29
N ASN A 86 -5.42 -7.18 4.22
CA ASN A 86 -6.63 -6.40 3.87
C ASN A 86 -6.25 -4.98 3.40
N GLY A 87 -5.19 -4.40 3.95
CA GLY A 87 -4.37 -3.38 3.27
C GLY A 87 -3.16 -4.06 2.64
N SER A 88 -2.82 -3.68 1.40
CA SER A 88 -1.69 -4.28 0.67
C SER A 88 -0.79 -3.20 0.09
N SER A 89 0.53 -3.37 0.23
CA SER A 89 1.53 -2.50 -0.40
C SER A 89 2.75 -3.28 -0.80
N PHE A 90 3.35 -2.90 -1.93
CA PHE A 90 4.65 -3.42 -2.34
C PHE A 90 5.71 -2.34 -2.13
N THR A 91 6.95 -2.75 -1.87
CA THR A 91 8.07 -1.82 -1.69
C THR A 91 9.29 -2.35 -2.43
N ALA A 92 9.89 -1.49 -3.25
CA ALA A 92 11.19 -1.71 -3.85
C ALA A 92 12.28 -1.34 -2.84
N VAL A 93 13.20 -2.28 -2.58
CA VAL A 93 14.28 -2.12 -1.61
C VAL A 93 15.61 -2.41 -2.29
N ASP A 94 16.49 -1.41 -2.32
CA ASP A 94 17.84 -1.51 -2.89
C ASP A 94 18.86 -1.22 -1.79
N GLY A 95 19.74 -2.20 -1.53
CA GLY A 95 20.76 -2.07 -0.50
C GLY A 95 20.18 -1.82 0.90
N GLY A 96 19.03 -2.43 1.22
CA GLY A 96 18.33 -2.27 2.49
C GLY A 96 17.57 -0.95 2.68
N LYS A 97 17.51 -0.09 1.64
CA LYS A 97 16.77 1.18 1.66
C LYS A 97 15.49 1.07 0.83
N SER A 98 14.38 1.59 1.33
CA SER A 98 13.17 1.75 0.52
C SER A 98 13.42 2.83 -0.54
N ILE A 99 13.38 2.44 -1.81
CA ILE A 99 13.58 3.35 -2.95
C ILE A 99 12.27 3.67 -3.68
N ASP A 100 11.23 2.86 -3.49
CA ASP A 100 9.87 3.11 -3.97
C ASP A 100 8.85 2.28 -3.16
N THR A 101 7.59 2.71 -3.10
CA THR A 101 6.50 1.99 -2.41
C THR A 101 5.13 2.35 -3.00
N THR A 102 4.19 1.41 -3.01
CA THR A 102 2.94 1.59 -3.78
C THR A 102 1.98 2.56 -3.12
N MET A 103 1.95 2.61 -1.79
CA MET A 103 1.07 3.54 -1.07
C MET A 103 1.61 4.98 -1.15
N GLY A 104 0.68 5.91 -1.11
CA GLY A 104 0.89 7.31 -1.45
C GLY A 104 1.12 8.24 -0.26
N LEU A 105 0.54 9.43 -0.39
CA LEU A 105 0.23 10.32 0.73
C LEU A 105 -0.63 9.60 1.78
N THR A 106 -1.53 8.73 1.32
CA THR A 106 -2.44 7.95 2.15
C THR A 106 -2.34 6.45 1.79
N PRO A 107 -2.87 5.55 2.63
CA PRO A 107 -2.93 4.12 2.35
C PRO A 107 -3.91 3.71 1.22
N LEU A 108 -4.42 4.66 0.44
CA LEU A 108 -5.41 4.40 -0.64
C LEU A 108 -4.75 4.07 -1.97
N GLU A 109 -3.65 4.76 -2.32
CA GLU A 109 -2.93 4.55 -3.57
C GLU A 109 -2.27 3.16 -3.60
N GLY A 110 -2.04 2.64 -4.81
CA GLY A 110 -1.28 1.43 -5.02
C GLY A 110 -2.14 0.27 -5.48
N LEU A 111 -1.99 -0.86 -4.77
CA LEU A 111 -2.71 -2.08 -5.07
C LEU A 111 -4.21 -1.95 -4.80
N ILE A 112 -4.96 -2.76 -5.55
CA ILE A 112 -6.31 -3.15 -5.13
C ILE A 112 -6.18 -3.88 -3.81
N MET A 113 -7.02 -3.54 -2.83
CA MET A 113 -6.97 -4.14 -1.49
C MET A 113 -8.33 -4.76 -1.14
N GLY A 114 -8.56 -5.15 0.11
CA GLY A 114 -9.83 -5.79 0.47
C GLY A 114 -11.04 -4.90 0.21
N THR A 115 -10.97 -3.65 0.66
CA THR A 115 -12.06 -2.64 0.51
C THR A 115 -11.63 -1.33 -0.16
N ARG A 116 -10.33 -1.21 -0.46
CA ARG A 116 -9.74 0.00 -1.06
C ARG A 116 -9.49 -0.18 -2.55
N SER A 117 -9.74 0.88 -3.31
CA SER A 117 -9.63 0.86 -4.77
C SER A 117 -8.20 0.63 -5.28
N GLY A 118 -7.19 1.11 -4.55
CA GLY A 118 -5.87 1.31 -5.15
C GLY A 118 -5.91 2.47 -6.14
N ASP A 119 -4.99 2.46 -7.10
CA ASP A 119 -4.96 3.49 -8.16
C ASP A 119 -6.27 3.52 -8.95
N VAL A 120 -6.77 4.74 -9.13
CA VAL A 120 -7.91 5.12 -9.94
C VAL A 120 -7.55 6.44 -10.61
N ASP A 121 -8.00 6.62 -11.85
CA ASP A 121 -7.90 7.92 -12.52
C ASP A 121 -8.65 8.99 -11.69
N PRO A 122 -8.02 10.11 -11.31
CA PRO A 122 -8.69 11.17 -10.55
C PRO A 122 -10.01 11.65 -11.19
N THR A 123 -10.12 11.65 -12.51
CA THR A 123 -11.33 12.08 -13.24
C THR A 123 -12.50 11.12 -13.07
N VAL A 124 -12.26 9.83 -12.76
CA VAL A 124 -13.31 8.87 -12.42
C VAL A 124 -14.01 9.27 -11.11
N VAL A 125 -13.26 9.86 -10.17
CA VAL A 125 -13.83 10.33 -8.89
C VAL A 125 -14.76 11.52 -9.13
N GLU A 126 -14.32 12.49 -9.93
CA GLU A 126 -15.12 13.65 -10.34
C GLU A 126 -16.39 13.21 -11.11
N MET A 127 -16.23 12.31 -12.08
CA MET A 127 -17.33 11.78 -12.86
C MET A 127 -18.35 11.06 -11.97
N LEU A 128 -17.89 10.21 -11.05
CA LEU A 128 -18.77 9.49 -10.12
C LEU A 128 -19.57 10.48 -9.27
N MET A 129 -18.92 11.49 -8.71
CA MET A 129 -19.58 12.53 -7.92
C MET A 129 -20.63 13.28 -8.74
N THR A 130 -20.29 13.69 -9.95
CA THR A 130 -21.19 14.44 -10.84
C THR A 130 -22.42 13.62 -11.24
N GLN A 131 -22.24 12.33 -11.55
CA GLN A 131 -23.33 11.46 -12.00
C GLN A 131 -24.26 10.99 -10.86
N THR A 132 -23.75 10.95 -9.62
CA THR A 132 -24.50 10.39 -8.48
C THR A 132 -24.91 11.43 -7.44
N GLY A 133 -24.44 12.67 -7.57
CA GLY A 133 -24.61 13.70 -6.56
C GLY A 133 -23.86 13.43 -5.26
N MET A 134 -22.88 12.51 -5.26
CA MET A 134 -22.09 12.18 -4.07
C MET A 134 -21.26 13.36 -3.60
N SER A 135 -21.19 13.54 -2.28
CA SER A 135 -20.21 14.44 -1.68
C SER A 135 -18.79 13.89 -1.81
N VAL A 136 -17.78 14.73 -1.56
CA VAL A 136 -16.38 14.28 -1.46
C VAL A 136 -16.23 13.18 -0.41
N ALA A 137 -16.93 13.30 0.73
CA ALA A 137 -16.90 12.31 1.80
C ALA A 137 -17.47 10.96 1.36
N ASP A 138 -18.56 10.98 0.58
CA ASP A 138 -19.15 9.75 0.02
C ASP A 138 -18.21 9.09 -0.99
N ALA A 139 -17.61 9.89 -1.88
CA ALA A 139 -16.62 9.39 -2.83
C ALA A 139 -15.41 8.76 -2.11
N MET A 140 -14.89 9.41 -1.08
CA MET A 140 -13.80 8.86 -0.27
C MET A 140 -14.22 7.58 0.46
N SER A 141 -15.47 7.49 0.92
CA SER A 141 -16.05 6.28 1.51
C SER A 141 -16.14 5.15 0.49
N VAL A 142 -16.57 5.43 -0.75
CA VAL A 142 -16.59 4.44 -1.84
C VAL A 142 -15.18 3.89 -2.07
N LEU A 143 -14.19 4.77 -2.25
CA LEU A 143 -12.81 4.38 -2.54
C LEU A 143 -12.15 3.60 -1.40
N ASN A 144 -12.50 3.88 -0.13
CA ASN A 144 -11.86 3.24 1.02
C ASN A 144 -12.59 2.02 1.60
N LYS A 145 -13.92 1.93 1.43
CA LYS A 145 -14.76 0.98 2.16
C LYS A 145 -15.62 0.09 1.27
N LYS A 146 -15.92 0.52 0.04
CA LYS A 146 -16.85 -0.19 -0.87
C LYS A 146 -16.19 -0.65 -2.18
N SER A 147 -14.87 -0.47 -2.30
CA SER A 147 -14.09 -0.78 -3.51
C SER A 147 -13.25 -2.05 -3.27
N GLY A 148 -12.17 -2.22 -4.03
CA GLY A 148 -11.23 -3.32 -3.83
C GLY A 148 -11.79 -4.67 -4.27
N LEU A 149 -11.33 -5.73 -3.61
CA LEU A 149 -11.85 -7.09 -3.78
C LEU A 149 -13.36 -7.12 -3.57
N LEU A 150 -13.85 -6.48 -2.50
CA LEU A 150 -15.27 -6.41 -2.18
C LEU A 150 -16.11 -5.82 -3.32
N GLY A 151 -15.69 -4.68 -3.86
CA GLY A 151 -16.40 -4.03 -4.96
C GLY A 151 -16.34 -4.85 -6.26
N LEU A 152 -15.15 -5.34 -6.60
CA LEU A 152 -14.95 -6.14 -7.82
C LEU A 152 -15.65 -7.50 -7.77
N SER A 153 -15.84 -8.07 -6.58
CA SER A 153 -16.58 -9.31 -6.38
C SER A 153 -18.08 -9.08 -6.16
N ALA A 154 -18.61 -7.91 -6.51
CA ALA A 154 -20.02 -7.55 -6.35
C ALA A 154 -20.56 -7.77 -4.92
N GLY A 155 -19.75 -7.46 -3.90
CA GLY A 155 -20.13 -7.57 -2.50
C GLY A 155 -19.83 -8.93 -1.86
N LEU A 156 -19.29 -9.91 -2.60
CA LEU A 156 -18.99 -11.24 -2.06
C LEU A 156 -18.08 -11.23 -0.82
N SER A 157 -16.85 -10.71 -0.92
CA SER A 157 -15.94 -10.64 0.23
C SER A 157 -14.81 -9.64 0.01
N SER A 158 -14.28 -9.10 1.12
CA SER A 158 -13.02 -8.35 1.13
C SER A 158 -11.81 -9.22 1.46
N ASP A 159 -12.03 -10.49 1.83
CA ASP A 159 -10.99 -11.44 2.22
C ASP A 159 -10.53 -12.27 1.01
N TRP A 160 -9.22 -12.28 0.78
CA TRP A 160 -8.63 -13.04 -0.31
C TRP A 160 -8.94 -14.55 -0.26
N ARG A 161 -9.09 -15.13 0.94
CA ARG A 161 -9.38 -16.57 1.11
C ARG A 161 -10.74 -16.93 0.53
N ASP A 162 -11.73 -16.08 0.76
CA ASP A 162 -13.08 -16.26 0.21
C ASP A 162 -13.07 -16.06 -1.30
N ILE A 163 -12.41 -14.99 -1.77
CA ILE A 163 -12.27 -14.71 -3.22
C ILE A 163 -11.59 -15.89 -3.93
N LYS A 164 -10.50 -16.41 -3.38
CA LYS A 164 -9.77 -17.55 -3.95
C LYS A 164 -10.64 -18.80 -4.02
N THR A 165 -11.30 -19.15 -2.92
CA THR A 165 -12.16 -20.35 -2.86
C THR A 165 -13.28 -20.26 -3.89
N ASN A 166 -14.01 -19.14 -3.93
CA ASN A 166 -15.11 -18.97 -4.86
C ASN A 166 -14.65 -18.91 -6.34
N ALA A 167 -13.52 -18.26 -6.61
CA ALA A 167 -12.94 -18.26 -7.96
C ALA A 167 -12.55 -19.68 -8.42
N GLN A 168 -12.01 -20.51 -7.52
CA GLN A 168 -11.68 -21.91 -7.80
C GLN A 168 -12.94 -22.77 -8.02
N SER A 169 -14.06 -22.42 -7.37
CA SER A 169 -15.37 -23.03 -7.59
C SER A 169 -16.11 -22.51 -8.83
N GLY A 170 -15.52 -21.58 -9.60
CA GLY A 170 -16.07 -21.07 -10.86
C GLY A 170 -16.92 -19.80 -10.76
N ASP A 171 -16.97 -19.14 -9.60
CA ASP A 171 -17.69 -17.86 -9.46
C ASP A 171 -17.03 -16.75 -10.31
N ALA A 172 -17.81 -16.16 -11.22
CA ALA A 172 -17.32 -15.18 -12.18
C ALA A 172 -16.91 -13.84 -11.54
N ALA A 173 -17.60 -13.42 -10.47
CA ALA A 173 -17.30 -12.17 -9.78
C ALA A 173 -16.01 -12.28 -8.94
N ALA A 174 -15.84 -13.40 -8.26
CA ALA A 174 -14.61 -13.73 -7.54
C ALA A 174 -13.42 -13.86 -8.48
N LYS A 175 -13.60 -14.54 -9.63
CA LYS A 175 -12.57 -14.66 -10.66
C LYS A 175 -12.14 -13.29 -11.20
N ARG A 176 -13.10 -12.42 -11.55
CA ARG A 176 -12.83 -11.03 -11.94
C ARG A 176 -12.02 -10.28 -10.89
N ALA A 177 -12.43 -10.33 -9.62
CA ALA A 177 -11.71 -9.66 -8.53
C ALA A 177 -10.26 -10.17 -8.40
N ALA A 178 -10.07 -11.49 -8.44
CA ALA A 178 -8.75 -12.11 -8.36
C ALA A 178 -7.83 -11.75 -9.54
N GLU A 179 -8.35 -11.80 -10.77
CA GLU A 179 -7.59 -11.50 -11.99
C GLU A 179 -7.14 -10.04 -12.06
N VAL A 180 -8.05 -9.10 -11.73
CA VAL A 180 -7.73 -7.67 -11.74
C VAL A 180 -6.70 -7.35 -10.64
N PHE A 181 -6.85 -7.92 -9.44
CA PHE A 181 -5.86 -7.80 -8.37
C PHE A 181 -4.48 -8.33 -8.81
N ALA A 182 -4.43 -9.56 -9.34
CA ALA A 182 -3.19 -10.19 -9.78
C ALA A 182 -2.52 -9.41 -10.92
N TYR A 183 -3.30 -8.84 -11.85
CA TYR A 183 -2.78 -7.99 -12.90
C TYR A 183 -2.15 -6.70 -12.34
N ARG A 184 -2.81 -6.04 -11.39
CA ARG A 184 -2.27 -4.84 -10.72
C ARG A 184 -0.96 -5.15 -9.98
N ALA A 185 -0.94 -6.26 -9.23
CA ALA A 185 0.26 -6.70 -8.51
C ALA A 185 1.44 -6.96 -9.47
N LYS A 186 1.20 -7.67 -10.57
CA LYS A 186 2.23 -7.93 -11.60
C LYS A 186 2.78 -6.64 -12.20
N LYS A 187 1.92 -5.66 -12.50
CA LYS A 187 2.37 -4.35 -13.02
C LYS A 187 3.32 -3.64 -12.06
N TYR A 188 3.01 -3.65 -10.77
CA TYR A 188 3.88 -3.03 -9.76
C TYR A 188 5.22 -3.74 -9.62
N ILE A 189 5.21 -5.07 -9.58
CA ILE A 189 6.44 -5.87 -9.56
C ILE A 189 7.31 -5.54 -10.78
N GLY A 190 6.72 -5.57 -11.99
CA GLY A 190 7.45 -5.24 -13.22
C GLY A 190 8.03 -3.82 -13.21
N GLY A 191 7.26 -2.84 -12.74
CA GLY A 191 7.73 -1.45 -12.58
C GLY A 191 8.91 -1.34 -11.63
N TYR A 192 8.90 -2.05 -10.50
CA TYR A 192 10.00 -2.04 -9.54
C TYR A 192 11.25 -2.76 -10.04
N ILE A 193 11.10 -3.89 -10.75
CA ILE A 193 12.24 -4.54 -11.41
C ILE A 193 12.92 -3.58 -12.39
N ALA A 194 12.12 -2.84 -13.17
CA ALA A 194 12.64 -1.85 -14.12
C ALA A 194 13.32 -0.67 -13.39
N ALA A 195 12.67 -0.12 -12.35
CA ALA A 195 13.20 1.01 -11.58
C ALA A 195 14.52 0.69 -10.86
N MET A 196 14.67 -0.54 -10.35
CA MET A 196 15.90 -0.99 -9.68
C MET A 196 16.96 -1.53 -10.63
N ASN A 197 16.66 -1.70 -11.92
CA ASN A 197 17.52 -2.41 -12.88
C ASN A 197 17.94 -3.81 -12.36
N GLY A 198 16.94 -4.65 -12.08
CA GLY A 198 17.11 -6.02 -11.57
C GLY A 198 16.38 -6.27 -10.25
N CYS A 199 16.34 -7.54 -9.85
CA CYS A 199 15.71 -8.00 -8.61
C CYS A 199 16.30 -9.36 -8.24
N ASP A 200 16.81 -9.49 -7.02
CA ASP A 200 17.34 -10.74 -6.48
C ASP A 200 16.24 -11.65 -5.93
N ALA A 201 15.22 -11.07 -5.28
CA ALA A 201 14.10 -11.83 -4.73
C ALA A 201 12.82 -10.98 -4.59
N ILE A 202 11.67 -11.66 -4.70
CA ILE A 202 10.35 -11.14 -4.40
C ILE A 202 9.86 -11.87 -3.14
N LEU A 203 9.48 -11.11 -2.11
CA LEU A 203 9.17 -11.59 -0.76
C LEU A 203 7.68 -11.49 -0.44
#